data_AF-A0A8T5PUV1-F1
#
_entry.id   AF-A0A8T5PUV1-F1
#
_cell.length_a   1.000
_cell.length_b   1.000
_cell.length_c   1.000
_cell.angle_alpha   90.00
_cell.angle_beta   90.00
_cell.angle_gamma   90.00
#
_symmetry.space_group_name_H-M   'P 1'
#
loop_
_entity.id
_entity.type
_entity.pdbx_description
1 polymer ?
#
loop_
_entity_poly.entity_id
_entity_poly.type
_entity_poly.pdbx_seq_one_letter_code
_entity_poly.pdbx_strand_id
1 'polypeptide(L)'
;KAIEAIKKEDYSTLTELSNHTIHDASIFQEDDPLTLAVVVYALAKIIHRSIETNKPRPEVLPALEKALKSLENDDDNEYRAIMKNLLQEIGQYDSQLKLYIQEVIQQSRIKKASKLHEHGISIARTAELLGLSQWELQNYIGKTMVEVPHDGPRETERLKKAREILE
;
A
#
# COMPACT_ATOMS: atom_id res chain seq x y z
N LYS A 1 1.73 -19.39 -4.06
CA LYS A 1 1.89 -18.34 -5.10
C LYS A 1 3.20 -17.55 -4.97
N ALA A 2 3.35 -16.59 -4.05
CA ALA A 2 4.59 -15.78 -3.97
C ALA A 2 5.87 -16.62 -3.71
N ILE A 3 5.82 -17.56 -2.76
CA ILE A 3 6.93 -18.50 -2.48
C ILE A 3 7.31 -19.33 -3.72
N GLU A 4 6.32 -19.79 -4.49
CA GLU A 4 6.55 -20.56 -5.71
C GLU A 4 7.20 -19.70 -6.81
N ALA A 5 6.75 -18.45 -6.96
CA ALA A 5 7.34 -17.52 -7.92
C ALA A 5 8.79 -17.17 -7.54
N ILE A 6 9.12 -17.05 -6.24
CA ILE A 6 10.50 -16.89 -5.78
C ILE A 6 11.36 -18.12 -6.10
N LYS A 7 10.83 -19.33 -5.91
CA LYS A 7 11.52 -20.59 -6.25
C LYS A 7 11.79 -20.71 -7.76
N LYS A 8 10.86 -20.21 -8.59
CA LYS A 8 10.97 -20.20 -10.06
C LYS A 8 11.68 -18.98 -10.64
N GLU A 9 12.10 -18.03 -9.80
CA GLU A 9 12.69 -16.75 -10.21
C GLU A 9 11.80 -15.93 -11.15
N ASP A 10 10.49 -16.10 -11.02
CA ASP A 10 9.49 -15.43 -11.82
C ASP A 10 9.18 -14.04 -11.26
N TYR A 11 10.07 -13.09 -11.58
CA TYR A 11 9.94 -11.69 -11.13
C TYR A 11 8.71 -10.99 -11.74
N SER A 12 8.19 -11.45 -12.88
CA SER A 12 7.00 -10.87 -13.51
C SER A 12 5.76 -11.17 -12.66
N THR A 13 5.56 -12.44 -12.30
CA THR A 13 4.47 -12.85 -11.40
C THR A 13 4.57 -12.18 -10.03
N LEU A 14 5.79 -12.01 -9.48
CA LEU A 14 5.97 -11.28 -8.22
C LEU A 14 5.57 -9.81 -8.33
N THR A 15 5.91 -9.15 -9.44
CA THR A 15 5.53 -7.76 -9.68
C THR A 15 4.02 -7.60 -9.77
N GLU A 16 3.34 -8.52 -10.47
CA GLU A 16 1.89 -8.53 -10.58
C GLU A 16 1.21 -8.77 -9.22
N LEU A 17 1.67 -9.79 -8.47
CA LEU A 17 1.15 -10.09 -7.13
C LEU A 17 1.29 -8.88 -6.20
N SER A 18 2.45 -8.22 -6.20
CA SER A 18 2.64 -7.02 -5.40
C SER A 18 1.67 -5.90 -5.77
N ASN A 19 1.50 -5.61 -7.06
CA ASN A 19 0.60 -4.54 -7.50
C ASN A 19 -0.85 -4.79 -7.05
N HIS A 20 -1.33 -6.04 -7.15
CA HIS A 20 -2.63 -6.42 -6.63
C HIS A 20 -2.71 -6.26 -5.11
N THR A 21 -1.71 -6.73 -4.37
CA THR A 21 -1.71 -6.59 -2.91
C THR A 21 -1.63 -5.11 -2.46
N ILE A 22 -0.90 -4.24 -3.16
CA ILE A 22 -0.90 -2.79 -2.88
C ILE A 22 -2.29 -2.20 -3.10
N HIS A 23 -2.98 -2.61 -4.17
CA HIS A 23 -4.34 -2.15 -4.44
C HIS A 23 -5.28 -2.52 -3.29
N ASP A 24 -5.29 -3.80 -2.90
CA ASP A 24 -6.13 -4.31 -1.82
C ASP A 24 -5.78 -3.66 -0.47
N ALA A 25 -4.48 -3.60 -0.12
CA ALA A 25 -4.00 -2.97 1.11
C ALA A 25 -4.44 -1.50 1.22
N SER A 26 -4.48 -0.79 0.08
CA SER A 26 -4.91 0.60 0.03
C SER A 26 -6.42 0.81 0.21
N ILE A 27 -7.22 -0.24 -0.03
CA ILE A 27 -8.67 -0.25 0.18
C ILE A 27 -8.99 -0.62 1.63
N PHE A 28 -8.39 -1.70 2.14
CA PHE A 28 -8.74 -2.29 3.44
C PHE A 28 -8.01 -1.66 4.64
N GLN A 29 -7.05 -0.77 4.40
CA GLN A 29 -6.37 0.01 5.44
C GLN A 29 -5.59 -0.82 6.46
N GLU A 30 -5.15 -2.02 6.11
CA GLU A 30 -4.34 -2.90 6.96
C GLU A 30 -2.84 -2.76 6.67
N ASP A 31 -2.01 -2.82 7.73
CA ASP A 31 -0.55 -2.65 7.62
C ASP A 31 0.15 -3.92 7.12
N ASP A 32 -0.43 -5.10 7.39
CA ASP A 32 0.16 -6.40 7.03
C ASP A 32 0.14 -6.66 5.51
N PRO A 33 -0.98 -6.48 4.79
CA PRO A 33 -1.01 -6.60 3.33
C PRO A 33 -0.08 -5.60 2.64
N LEU A 34 0.02 -4.37 3.16
CA LEU A 34 0.94 -3.38 2.61
C LEU A 34 2.40 -3.82 2.75
N THR A 35 2.76 -4.29 3.95
CA THR A 35 4.10 -4.79 4.26
C THR A 35 4.45 -5.97 3.35
N LEU A 36 3.52 -6.90 3.16
CA LEU A 36 3.65 -8.01 2.22
C LEU A 36 3.89 -7.53 0.79
N ALA A 37 3.08 -6.58 0.31
CA ALA A 37 3.18 -6.10 -1.05
C ALA A 37 4.54 -5.45 -1.34
N VAL A 38 5.06 -4.67 -0.40
CA VAL A 38 6.39 -4.05 -0.48
C VAL A 38 7.49 -5.12 -0.51
N VAL A 39 7.43 -6.11 0.38
CA VAL A 39 8.40 -7.22 0.40
C VAL A 39 8.38 -7.96 -0.94
N VAL A 40 7.20 -8.32 -1.45
CA VAL A 40 7.05 -9.05 -2.72
C VAL A 40 7.62 -8.26 -3.90
N TYR A 41 7.37 -6.94 -3.97
CA TYR A 41 7.95 -6.08 -5.01
C TYR A 41 9.47 -6.04 -4.92
N ALA A 42 9.99 -5.82 -3.72
CA ALA A 42 11.42 -5.65 -3.53
C ALA A 42 12.15 -6.94 -3.89
N LEU A 43 11.58 -8.10 -3.57
CA LEU A 43 12.06 -9.40 -4.01
C LEU A 43 12.00 -9.56 -5.54
N ALA A 44 10.93 -9.12 -6.20
CA ALA A 44 10.86 -9.12 -7.67
C ALA A 44 12.03 -8.35 -8.29
N LYS A 45 12.32 -7.16 -7.77
CA LYS A 45 13.43 -6.32 -8.23
C LYS A 45 14.81 -6.92 -7.94
N ILE A 46 14.99 -7.50 -6.76
CA ILE A 46 16.23 -8.22 -6.41
C ILE A 46 16.44 -9.39 -7.35
N ILE A 47 15.41 -10.21 -7.58
CA ILE A 47 15.48 -11.40 -8.45
C ILE A 47 15.81 -10.98 -9.88
N HIS A 48 15.10 -9.98 -10.42
CA HIS A 48 15.37 -9.46 -11.75
C HIS A 48 16.84 -8.99 -11.87
N ARG A 49 17.31 -8.19 -10.91
CA ARG A 49 18.69 -7.68 -10.90
C ARG A 49 19.72 -8.81 -10.71
N SER A 50 19.43 -9.82 -9.89
CA SER A 50 20.32 -10.98 -9.73
C SER A 50 20.46 -11.76 -11.03
N ILE A 51 19.39 -11.90 -11.81
CA ILE A 51 19.42 -12.54 -13.12
C ILE A 51 20.24 -11.70 -14.10
N GLU A 52 19.97 -10.38 -14.20
CA GLU A 52 20.68 -9.48 -15.11
C GLU A 52 22.18 -9.37 -14.81
N THR A 53 22.55 -9.35 -13.53
CA THR A 53 23.94 -9.11 -13.08
C THR A 53 24.68 -10.39 -12.67
N ASN A 54 24.02 -11.54 -12.74
CA ASN A 54 24.52 -12.84 -12.26
C ASN A 54 25.06 -12.79 -10.82
N LYS A 55 24.44 -11.98 -9.96
CA LYS A 55 24.80 -11.84 -8.54
C LYS A 55 23.92 -12.71 -7.64
N PRO A 56 24.45 -13.25 -6.55
CA PRO A 56 23.63 -14.01 -5.60
C PRO A 56 22.57 -13.10 -4.95
N ARG A 57 21.35 -13.61 -4.83
CA ARG A 57 20.26 -12.97 -4.10
C ARG A 57 20.26 -13.39 -2.62
N PRO A 58 19.74 -12.56 -1.69
CA PRO A 58 19.55 -12.95 -0.30
C PRO A 58 18.62 -14.16 -0.18
N GLU A 59 18.94 -15.04 0.77
CA GLU A 59 18.14 -16.23 1.08
C GLU A 59 16.93 -15.83 1.93
N VAL A 60 15.80 -15.60 1.26
CA VAL A 60 14.56 -15.11 1.92
C VAL A 60 13.49 -16.18 2.09
N LEU A 61 13.66 -17.35 1.45
CA LEU A 61 12.67 -18.42 1.45
C LEU A 61 12.38 -18.96 2.87
N PRO A 62 13.39 -19.24 3.73
CA PRO A 62 13.12 -19.74 5.07
C PRO A 62 12.32 -18.74 5.92
N ALA A 63 12.61 -17.45 5.78
CA ALA A 63 11.89 -16.39 6.49
C ALA A 63 10.43 -16.29 6.01
N LEU A 64 10.17 -16.38 4.70
CA LEU A 64 8.80 -16.36 4.16
C LEU A 64 8.00 -17.61 4.52
N GLU A 65 8.62 -18.79 4.50
CA GLU A 65 7.99 -20.04 4.95
C GLU A 65 7.68 -19.99 6.45
N LYS A 66 8.55 -19.36 7.25
CA LYS A 66 8.28 -19.12 8.67
C LYS A 66 7.12 -18.13 8.86
N ALA A 67 7.10 -17.02 8.13
CA ALA A 67 6.01 -16.04 8.19
C ALA A 67 4.66 -16.66 7.84
N LEU A 68 4.61 -17.54 6.83
CA LEU A 68 3.40 -18.29 6.49
C LEU A 68 2.93 -19.18 7.65
N LYS A 69 3.84 -19.92 8.29
CA LYS A 69 3.51 -20.74 9.46
C LYS A 69 3.02 -19.90 10.65
N SER A 70 3.59 -18.73 10.87
CA SER A 70 3.12 -17.84 11.95
C SER A 70 1.68 -17.38 11.69
N LEU A 71 1.32 -17.05 10.44
CA LEU A 71 -0.08 -16.75 10.07
C LEU A 71 -1.00 -17.97 10.23
N GLU A 72 -0.56 -19.18 9.84
CA GLU A 72 -1.34 -20.42 10.01
C GLU A 72 -1.62 -20.77 11.48
N ASN A 73 -0.77 -20.27 12.40
CA ASN A 73 -0.90 -20.47 13.84
C ASN A 73 -1.53 -19.27 14.57
N ASP A 74 -2.09 -18.29 13.85
CA ASP A 74 -2.63 -17.03 14.40
C ASP A 74 -1.62 -16.21 15.24
N ASP A 75 -0.31 -16.36 14.98
CA ASP A 75 0.75 -15.58 15.63
C ASP A 75 1.13 -14.35 14.78
N ASP A 76 0.22 -13.36 14.79
CA ASP A 76 0.37 -12.09 14.07
C ASP A 76 1.62 -11.31 14.52
N ASN A 77 2.02 -11.44 15.79
CA ASN A 77 3.18 -10.73 16.33
C ASN A 77 4.48 -11.27 15.74
N GLU A 78 4.60 -12.61 15.67
CA GLU A 78 5.76 -13.24 15.03
C GLU A 78 5.79 -12.95 13.54
N TYR A 79 4.64 -13.03 12.85
CA TYR A 79 4.53 -12.65 11.44
C TYR A 79 5.06 -11.23 11.20
N ARG A 80 4.56 -10.24 11.95
CA ARG A 80 4.99 -8.83 11.84
C ARG A 80 6.47 -8.65 12.11
N ALA A 81 7.01 -9.36 13.10
CA ALA A 81 8.44 -9.32 13.40
C ALA A 81 9.29 -9.84 12.24
N ILE A 82 8.90 -10.97 11.63
CA ILE A 82 9.60 -11.55 10.48
C ILE A 82 9.55 -10.61 9.28
N MET A 83 8.37 -10.05 8.97
CA MET A 83 8.20 -9.15 7.83
C MET A 83 9.01 -7.86 7.99
N LYS A 84 9.07 -7.32 9.21
CA LYS A 84 9.92 -6.15 9.53
C LYS A 84 11.40 -6.46 9.31
N ASN A 85 11.87 -7.63 9.73
CA ASN A 85 13.27 -8.02 9.53
C ASN A 85 13.59 -8.20 8.04
N LEU A 86 12.70 -8.84 7.27
CA LEU A 86 12.83 -8.99 5.82
C LEU A 86 12.98 -7.63 5.12
N LEU A 87 12.14 -6.64 5.49
CA LEU A 87 12.26 -5.29 4.94
C LEU A 87 13.59 -4.63 5.27
N GLN A 88 14.13 -4.83 6.48
CA GLN A 88 15.42 -4.29 6.87
C GLN A 88 16.57 -4.94 6.08
N GLU A 89 16.57 -6.26 5.95
CA GLU A 89 17.57 -7.00 5.17
C GLU A 89 17.55 -6.58 3.69
N ILE A 90 16.36 -6.50 3.10
CA ILE A 90 16.19 -6.05 1.71
C ILE A 90 16.63 -4.59 1.54
N GLY A 91 16.30 -3.71 2.50
CA GLY A 91 16.70 -2.31 2.46
C GLY A 91 18.22 -2.09 2.62
N GLN A 92 18.92 -3.02 3.27
CA GLN A 92 20.40 -3.02 3.33
C GLN A 92 21.03 -3.52 2.04
N TYR A 93 20.35 -4.43 1.32
CA TYR A 93 20.82 -4.96 0.05
C TYR A 93 20.84 -3.90 -1.07
N ASP A 94 19.91 -2.94 -1.04
CA ASP A 94 19.78 -1.94 -2.11
C ASP A 94 19.21 -0.59 -1.66
N SER A 95 20.02 0.46 -1.80
CA SER A 95 19.61 1.84 -1.49
C SER A 95 18.45 2.36 -2.34
N GLN A 96 18.29 1.90 -3.59
CA GLN A 96 17.14 2.27 -4.42
C GLN A 96 15.86 1.56 -3.95
N LEU A 97 15.98 0.32 -3.47
CA LEU A 97 14.84 -0.37 -2.84
C LEU A 97 14.45 0.30 -1.53
N LYS A 98 15.41 0.80 -0.75
CA LYS A 98 15.11 1.60 0.44
C LYS A 98 14.28 2.84 0.10
N LEU A 99 14.63 3.56 -0.97
CA LEU A 99 13.85 4.71 -1.44
C LEU A 99 12.45 4.28 -1.88
N TYR A 100 12.34 3.21 -2.68
CA TYR A 100 11.04 2.66 -3.08
C TYR A 100 10.16 2.25 -1.89
N ILE A 101 10.74 1.57 -0.88
CA ILE A 101 10.05 1.18 0.36
C ILE A 101 9.51 2.43 1.06
N GLN A 102 10.32 3.48 1.18
CA GLN A 102 9.90 4.75 1.77
C GLN A 102 8.76 5.39 0.97
N GLU A 103 8.87 5.42 -0.36
CA GLU A 103 7.85 5.97 -1.25
C GLU A 103 6.53 5.20 -1.13
N VAL A 104 6.53 3.87 -1.14
CA VAL A 104 5.30 3.06 -1.01
C VAL A 104 4.66 3.25 0.36
N ILE A 105 5.45 3.26 1.44
CA ILE A 105 4.94 3.55 2.78
C ILE A 105 4.32 4.96 2.82
N GLN A 106 4.97 5.95 2.22
CA GLN A 106 4.50 7.32 2.17
C GLN A 106 3.20 7.44 1.35
N GLN A 107 3.12 6.80 0.19
CA GLN A 107 1.90 6.75 -0.63
C GLN A 107 0.75 6.08 0.12
N SER A 108 0.99 4.99 0.83
CA SER A 108 -0.03 4.34 1.64
C SER A 108 -0.51 5.19 2.81
N ARG A 109 0.39 5.90 3.48
CA ARG A 109 0.01 6.90 4.49
C ARG A 109 -0.86 8.00 3.88
N ILE A 110 -0.49 8.53 2.73
CA ILE A 110 -1.26 9.56 2.01
C ILE A 110 -2.67 9.04 1.66
N LYS A 111 -2.79 7.80 1.19
CA LYS A 111 -4.10 7.17 0.91
C LYS A 111 -4.95 6.99 2.17
N LYS A 112 -4.38 6.46 3.26
CA LYS A 112 -5.10 6.33 4.55
C LYS A 112 -5.53 7.69 5.08
N ALA A 113 -4.69 8.70 4.90
CA ALA A 113 -5.00 10.08 5.26
C ALA A 113 -6.19 10.61 4.44
N SER A 114 -6.24 10.35 3.13
CA SER A 114 -7.40 10.71 2.31
C SER A 114 -8.70 10.08 2.86
N LYS A 115 -8.67 8.79 3.24
CA LYS A 115 -9.84 8.10 3.81
C LYS A 115 -10.27 8.65 5.17
N LEU A 116 -9.33 8.92 6.07
CA LEU A 116 -9.63 9.57 7.35
C LEU A 116 -10.27 10.95 7.14
N HIS A 117 -9.81 11.69 6.12
CA HIS A 117 -10.40 12.98 5.77
C HIS A 117 -11.82 12.86 5.21
N GLU A 118 -12.09 11.87 4.34
CA GLU A 118 -13.44 11.54 3.84
C GLU A 118 -14.42 11.25 4.99
N HIS A 119 -13.94 10.66 6.09
CA HIS A 119 -14.72 10.43 7.31
C HIS A 119 -14.86 11.66 8.23
N GLY A 120 -14.49 12.85 7.76
CA GLY A 120 -14.73 14.12 8.45
C GLY A 120 -13.61 14.58 9.38
N ILE A 121 -12.46 13.89 9.40
CA ILE A 121 -11.29 14.35 10.16
C ILE A 121 -10.59 15.46 9.37
N SER A 122 -10.21 16.56 10.02
CA SER A 122 -9.53 17.67 9.33
C SER A 122 -8.19 17.24 8.71
N ILE A 123 -7.83 17.81 7.56
CA ILE A 123 -6.56 17.56 6.86
C ILE A 123 -5.35 17.75 7.80
N ALA A 124 -5.36 18.80 8.61
CA ALA A 124 -4.29 19.09 9.56
C ALA A 124 -4.12 17.98 10.60
N ARG A 125 -5.24 17.52 11.20
CA ARG A 125 -5.22 16.44 12.18
C ARG A 125 -4.80 15.11 11.56
N THR A 126 -5.27 14.83 10.36
CA THR A 126 -4.93 13.60 9.64
C THR A 126 -3.45 13.56 9.22
N ALA A 127 -2.91 14.67 8.73
CA ALA A 127 -1.50 14.77 8.37
C ALA A 127 -0.59 14.60 9.59
N GLU A 128 -0.97 15.19 10.73
CA GLU A 128 -0.28 15.01 12.02
C GLU A 128 -0.30 13.54 12.46
N LEU A 129 -1.47 12.90 12.45
CA LEU A 129 -1.65 11.50 12.87
C LEU A 129 -0.80 10.51 12.06
N LEU A 130 -0.58 10.79 10.77
CA LEU A 130 0.11 9.89 9.85
C LEU A 130 1.54 10.35 9.51
N GLY A 131 2.02 11.43 10.13
CA GLY A 131 3.38 11.96 9.93
C GLY A 131 3.64 12.39 8.48
N LEU A 132 2.66 13.06 7.86
CA LEU A 132 2.71 13.57 6.49
C LEU A 132 2.77 15.09 6.49
N SER A 133 3.26 15.69 5.39
CA SER A 133 3.00 17.12 5.20
C SER A 133 1.55 17.35 4.78
N GLN A 134 0.94 18.44 5.28
CA GLN A 134 -0.40 18.85 4.86
C GLN A 134 -0.45 19.13 3.35
N TRP A 135 0.65 19.62 2.77
CA TRP A 135 0.76 19.90 1.34
C TRP A 135 0.69 18.62 0.49
N GLU A 136 1.42 17.57 0.86
CA GLU A 136 1.36 16.28 0.16
C GLU A 136 -0.05 15.68 0.22
N LEU A 137 -0.69 15.77 1.38
CA LEU A 137 -2.06 15.29 1.57
C LEU A 137 -3.06 16.08 0.73
N GLN A 138 -2.99 17.42 0.74
CA GLN A 138 -3.84 18.29 -0.09
C GLN A 138 -3.64 18.04 -1.58
N ASN A 139 -2.39 17.91 -2.02
CA ASN A 139 -2.06 17.65 -3.43
C ASN A 139 -2.61 16.30 -3.89
N TYR A 140 -2.60 15.28 -3.03
CA TYR A 140 -3.20 13.99 -3.33
C TYR A 140 -4.72 14.06 -3.40
N ILE A 141 -5.37 14.56 -2.33
CA ILE A 141 -6.84 14.70 -2.25
C ILE A 141 -7.39 15.53 -3.42
N GLY A 142 -6.70 16.61 -3.79
CA GLY A 142 -7.11 17.47 -4.91
C GLY A 142 -6.99 16.80 -6.29
N LYS A 143 -6.12 15.78 -6.43
CA LYS A 143 -5.95 15.01 -7.68
C LYS A 143 -6.89 13.82 -7.76
N THR A 144 -7.16 13.17 -6.64
CA THR A 144 -8.21 12.18 -6.52
C THR A 144 -9.54 12.92 -6.38
N MET A 145 -10.11 13.40 -7.49
CA MET A 145 -11.51 13.83 -7.49
C MET A 145 -12.32 12.65 -6.96
N VAL A 146 -12.76 12.76 -5.70
CA VAL A 146 -13.71 11.83 -5.12
C VAL A 146 -15.00 12.11 -5.90
N GLU A 147 -15.34 11.23 -6.85
CA GLU A 147 -16.73 11.06 -7.25
C GLU A 147 -17.46 10.61 -5.98
N VAL A 148 -17.90 11.58 -5.17
CA VAL A 148 -18.99 11.36 -4.25
C VAL A 148 -20.15 11.01 -5.17
N PRO A 149 -20.73 9.79 -5.10
CA PRO A 149 -21.91 9.49 -5.88
C PRO A 149 -22.96 10.54 -5.48
N HIS A 150 -23.23 11.48 -6.37
CA HIS A 150 -24.24 12.49 -6.14
C HIS A 150 -25.58 11.81 -6.41
N ASP A 151 -26.00 10.93 -5.51
CA ASP A 151 -27.30 10.23 -5.54
C ASP A 151 -28.45 11.19 -5.16
N GLY A 152 -28.25 12.48 -5.39
CA GLY A 152 -29.17 13.55 -5.09
C GLY A 152 -29.47 14.36 -6.35
N PRO A 153 -30.70 14.85 -6.52
CA PRO A 153 -31.06 15.70 -7.65
C PRO A 153 -30.10 16.89 -7.73
N ARG A 154 -29.71 17.26 -8.95
CA ARG A 154 -28.78 18.37 -9.21
C ARG A 154 -29.29 19.62 -8.48
N GLU A 155 -28.40 20.50 -8.02
CA GLU A 155 -28.79 21.75 -7.34
C GLU A 155 -29.85 22.54 -8.11
N THR A 156 -29.79 22.49 -9.45
CA THR A 156 -30.80 23.07 -10.35
C THR A 156 -32.18 22.42 -10.23
N GLU A 157 -32.28 21.10 -10.07
CA GLU A 157 -33.55 20.40 -9.82
C GLU A 157 -34.07 20.67 -8.40
N ARG A 158 -33.18 20.79 -7.41
CA ARG A 158 -33.56 21.18 -6.04
C ARG A 158 -34.16 22.58 -6.00
N LEU A 159 -33.53 23.54 -6.71
CA LEU A 159 -34.02 24.90 -6.87
C LEU A 159 -35.35 24.96 -7.63
N LYS A 160 -35.53 24.12 -8.65
CA LYS A 160 -36.78 24.05 -9.41
C LYS A 160 -37.93 23.53 -8.54
N LYS A 161 -37.73 22.43 -7.80
CA LYS A 161 -38.71 21.93 -6.81
C LYS A 161 -39.03 22.96 -5.73
N ALA A 162 -38.04 23.67 -5.23
CA ALA A 162 -38.26 24.71 -4.23
C ALA A 162 -39.12 25.88 -4.77
N ARG A 163 -38.98 26.22 -6.06
CA ARG A 163 -39.82 27.23 -6.72
C ARG A 163 -41.25 26.74 -6.95
N GLU A 164 -41.42 25.48 -7.36
CA GLU A 164 -42.75 24.86 -7.55
C GLU A 164 -43.56 24.74 -6.24
N ILE A 165 -42.91 24.79 -5.07
CA ILE A 165 -43.60 24.80 -3.75
C ILE A 165 -44.11 26.21 -3.38
N LEU A 166 -43.53 27.25 -3.98
CA LEU A 166 -43.82 28.66 -3.66
C LEU A 166 -44.76 29.34 -4.68
N GLU A 167 -45.17 28.63 -5.73
CA GLU A 167 -46.24 29.01 -6.68
C GLU A 167 -47.53 28.23 -6.38
#